data_AF-A0A553ZEG9-F1
#
_entry.id   AF-A0A553ZEG9-F1
#
_cell.length_a   1.000
_cell.length_b   1.000
_cell.length_c   1.000
_cell.angle_alpha   90.00
_cell.angle_beta   90.00
_cell.angle_gamma   90.00
#
_symmetry.space_group_name_H-M   'P 1'
#
loop_
_entity.id
_entity.type
_entity.pdbx_description
1 polymer ?
#
loop_
_entity_poly.entity_id
_entity_poly.type
_entity_poly.pdbx_seq_one_letter_code
_entity_poly.pdbx_strand_id
1 'polypeptide(L)'
;MDDNTHTTLAAGTPVTGEAMPEPPPEVIEAAREAPDHWLAMVDLTWSGQGPPPLWAVIGQWRSGPTGEIEDWRDNPEYRPSPQMLDWSEPTDAVDQAVQLAATGYGPVPEVARTLAAAEVSYLVTAAGAPLPAASPEGTPVVPVYTSEDHLEPVGRLLVDRRPVAELLERLPAGHALYVNPTGAVSMLVEPDAVRAAVEERAPGRVAVEAAIGRPGTGAGGAEPVRDGEAGERGGLPIGKPARTAAVGAGMASSGARGGAV
;
A
#
# COMPACT_ATOMS: atom_id res chain seq x y z
N MET A 1 -2.04 36.80 15.37
CA MET A 1 -1.75 36.01 16.57
C MET A 1 -2.33 34.64 16.27
N ASP A 2 -1.41 33.67 16.26
CA ASP A 2 -1.63 32.23 16.46
C ASP A 2 -2.20 31.48 15.24
N ASP A 3 -1.61 30.42 14.67
CA ASP A 3 -0.59 29.48 15.12
C ASP A 3 0.12 28.91 13.87
N ASN A 4 1.40 29.23 13.65
CA ASN A 4 2.18 28.64 12.55
C ASN A 4 2.68 27.27 13.05
N THR A 5 1.88 26.22 12.84
CA THR A 5 2.25 24.83 13.17
C THR A 5 3.37 24.38 12.24
N HIS A 6 4.61 24.84 12.50
CA HIS A 6 5.81 24.12 12.11
C HIS A 6 5.79 22.83 12.92
N THR A 7 5.24 21.77 12.33
CA THR A 7 5.41 20.42 12.84
C THR A 7 6.90 20.11 12.83
N THR A 8 7.55 20.31 13.98
CA THR A 8 8.95 19.99 14.17
C THR A 8 9.11 18.49 14.01
N LEU A 9 9.70 18.06 12.88
CA LEU A 9 10.07 16.66 12.69
C LEU A 9 10.93 16.21 13.87
N ALA A 10 10.61 15.04 14.45
CA ALA A 10 11.56 14.27 15.23
C ALA A 10 12.61 13.68 14.27
N ALA A 11 13.45 14.55 13.71
CA ALA A 11 14.32 14.23 12.58
C ALA A 11 15.52 13.38 13.02
N GLY A 12 15.96 12.47 12.14
CA GLY A 12 17.21 11.74 12.31
C GLY A 12 18.43 12.66 12.37
N THR A 13 19.58 12.10 12.74
CA THR A 13 20.84 12.86 12.79
C THR A 13 21.19 13.40 11.40
N PRO A 14 21.43 14.72 11.23
CA PRO A 14 21.86 15.27 9.95
C PRO A 14 23.20 14.70 9.49
N VAL A 15 23.29 14.48 8.18
CA VAL A 15 24.50 14.07 7.47
C VAL A 15 24.89 15.14 6.45
N THR A 16 26.17 15.23 6.14
CA THR A 16 26.76 16.25 5.25
C THR A 16 27.72 15.59 4.26
N GLY A 17 28.01 16.26 3.13
CA GLY A 17 29.02 15.82 2.17
C GLY A 17 28.63 14.53 1.44
N GLU A 18 29.56 13.60 1.25
CA GLU A 18 29.36 12.36 0.46
C GLU A 18 28.26 11.42 1.01
N ALA A 19 27.85 11.58 2.27
CA ALA A 19 26.79 10.80 2.88
C ALA A 19 25.37 11.32 2.55
N MET A 20 25.27 12.49 1.92
CA MET A 20 24.00 13.10 1.54
C MET A 20 23.52 12.57 0.18
N PRO A 21 22.22 12.22 0.03
CA PRO A 21 21.66 11.93 -1.27
C PRO A 21 21.75 13.16 -2.18
N GLU A 22 22.05 12.93 -3.45
CA GLU A 22 22.14 14.00 -4.45
C GLU A 22 20.78 14.71 -4.58
N PRO A 23 20.71 16.02 -4.31
CA PRO A 23 19.46 16.76 -4.38
C PRO A 23 19.01 16.89 -5.84
N PRO A 24 17.72 16.63 -6.14
CA PRO A 24 17.15 16.90 -7.45
C PRO A 24 17.33 18.36 -7.86
N PRO A 25 17.41 18.67 -9.18
CA PRO A 25 17.57 20.04 -9.67
C PRO A 25 16.52 21.01 -9.11
N GLU A 26 15.28 20.55 -8.96
CA GLU A 26 14.16 21.35 -8.44
C GLU A 26 14.38 21.76 -6.98
N VAL A 27 15.00 20.88 -6.19
CA VAL A 27 15.36 21.16 -4.79
C VAL A 27 16.49 22.19 -4.74
N ILE A 28 17.47 22.09 -5.65
CA ILE A 28 18.57 23.06 -5.72
C ILE A 28 18.05 24.46 -6.06
N GLU A 29 17.12 24.58 -7.01
CA GLU A 29 16.52 25.88 -7.32
C GLU A 29 15.67 26.41 -6.16
N ALA A 30 14.88 25.56 -5.50
CA ALA A 30 14.13 25.95 -4.31
C ALA A 30 15.03 26.43 -3.16
N ALA A 31 16.21 25.83 -3.00
CA ALA A 31 17.18 26.21 -1.98
C ALA A 31 17.72 27.63 -2.16
N ARG A 32 17.92 28.05 -3.42
CA ARG A 32 18.36 29.41 -3.76
C ARG A 32 17.28 30.45 -3.45
N GLU A 33 16.02 30.08 -3.60
CA GLU A 33 14.87 30.95 -3.29
C GLU A 33 14.56 31.00 -1.79
N ALA A 34 14.93 29.95 -1.04
CA ALA A 34 14.68 29.83 0.39
C ALA A 34 15.98 29.51 1.17
N PRO A 35 16.87 30.49 1.42
CA PRO A 35 18.07 30.29 2.23
C PRO A 35 17.73 30.04 3.71
N ASP A 36 18.53 29.26 4.42
CA ASP A 36 18.30 28.84 5.82
C ASP A 36 16.97 28.09 6.07
N HIS A 37 16.50 27.30 5.09
CA HIS A 37 15.25 26.54 5.17
C HIS A 37 15.44 25.03 5.00
N TRP A 38 14.48 24.26 5.50
CA TRP A 38 14.37 22.82 5.24
C TRP A 38 13.42 22.56 4.07
N LEU A 39 13.88 21.75 3.11
CA LEU A 39 13.18 21.36 1.89
C LEU A 39 12.87 19.87 1.96
N ALA A 40 11.59 19.52 2.11
CA ALA A 40 11.16 18.14 2.26
C ALA A 40 11.09 17.40 0.91
N MET A 41 11.60 16.16 0.90
CA MET A 41 11.38 15.21 -0.17
C MET A 41 10.20 14.33 0.17
N VAL A 42 9.19 14.31 -0.69
CA VAL A 42 7.94 13.56 -0.50
C VAL A 42 7.96 12.33 -1.42
N ASP A 43 7.47 11.20 -0.93
CA ASP A 43 7.21 10.03 -1.77
C ASP A 43 6.07 10.35 -2.75
N LEU A 44 6.35 10.25 -4.06
CA LEU A 44 5.41 10.62 -5.12
C LEU A 44 4.16 9.72 -5.18
N THR A 45 4.19 8.57 -4.50
CA THR A 45 3.01 7.69 -4.35
C THR A 45 1.95 8.32 -3.44
N TRP A 46 2.34 9.25 -2.56
CA TRP A 46 1.37 9.96 -1.72
C TRP A 46 0.52 10.91 -2.56
N SER A 47 -0.81 10.72 -2.46
CA SER A 47 -1.80 11.59 -3.08
C SER A 47 -2.80 12.06 -2.03
N GLY A 48 -2.68 13.31 -1.60
CA GLY A 48 -3.54 13.91 -0.60
C GLY A 48 -3.71 15.42 -0.81
N GLN A 49 -4.67 15.99 -0.09
CA GLN A 49 -4.85 17.45 -0.05
C GLN A 49 -4.09 18.04 1.14
N GLY A 50 -3.46 19.20 0.94
CA GLY A 50 -2.71 19.88 1.98
C GLY A 50 -1.24 19.41 2.10
N PRO A 51 -0.56 19.72 3.21
CA PRO A 51 0.82 19.29 3.41
C PRO A 51 0.90 17.77 3.58
N PRO A 52 1.96 17.13 3.04
CA PRO A 52 2.15 15.70 3.20
C PRO A 52 2.31 15.35 4.69
N PRO A 53 1.67 14.26 5.16
CA PRO A 53 1.88 13.77 6.50
C PRO A 53 3.32 13.26 6.64
N LEU A 54 3.81 13.26 7.88
CA LEU A 54 5.20 12.93 8.14
C LEU A 54 5.60 11.53 7.63
N TRP A 55 4.72 10.54 7.70
CA TRP A 55 5.01 9.20 7.20
C TRP A 55 5.21 9.11 5.68
N ALA A 56 4.81 10.12 4.91
CA ALA A 56 5.00 10.20 3.45
C ALA A 56 6.24 11.02 3.03
N VAL A 57 6.93 11.64 3.99
CA VAL A 57 8.16 12.40 3.75
C VAL A 57 9.35 11.47 3.87
N ILE A 58 10.16 11.38 2.83
CA ILE A 58 11.37 10.54 2.80
C ILE A 58 12.45 11.11 3.72
N GLY A 59 12.61 12.44 3.67
CA GLY A 59 13.58 13.19 4.45
C GLY A 59 13.60 14.64 4.00
N GLN A 60 14.61 15.39 4.41
CA GLN A 60 14.70 16.81 4.10
C GLN A 60 16.15 17.25 3.89
N TRP A 61 16.35 18.11 2.89
CA TRP A 61 17.58 18.86 2.75
C TRP A 61 17.49 20.20 3.49
N ARG A 62 18.63 20.74 3.91
CA ARG A 62 18.74 22.09 4.45
C ARG A 62 19.54 22.98 3.50
N SER A 63 18.99 24.13 3.17
CA SER A 63 19.75 25.21 2.54
C SER A 63 20.50 26.01 3.61
N GLY A 64 21.74 26.38 3.30
CA GLY A 64 22.53 27.32 4.07
C GLY A 64 22.16 28.78 3.78
N PRO A 65 22.87 29.74 4.39
CA PRO A 65 22.62 31.17 4.22
C PRO A 65 22.79 31.68 2.78
N THR A 66 23.57 30.96 1.97
CA THR A 66 23.81 31.28 0.55
C THR A 66 22.80 30.62 -0.39
N GLY A 67 21.89 29.79 0.12
CA GLY A 67 20.98 28.98 -0.67
C GLY A 67 21.61 27.70 -1.25
N GLU A 68 22.85 27.37 -0.88
CA GLU A 68 23.46 26.07 -1.18
C GLU A 68 22.95 25.00 -0.21
N ILE A 69 22.86 23.74 -0.66
CA ILE A 69 22.42 22.62 0.19
C ILE A 69 23.60 22.17 1.06
N GLU A 70 23.41 22.16 2.38
CA GLU A 70 24.47 21.84 3.36
C GLU A 70 24.23 20.52 4.09
N ASP A 71 22.98 20.24 4.50
CA ASP A 71 22.62 19.09 5.33
C ASP A 71 21.51 18.24 4.68
N TRP A 72 21.52 16.93 4.94
CA TRP A 72 20.37 16.03 4.76
C TRP A 72 19.97 15.39 6.08
N ARG A 73 18.66 15.18 6.27
CA ARG A 73 18.10 14.43 7.38
C ARG A 73 17.10 13.39 6.89
N ASP A 74 17.35 12.13 7.22
CA ASP A 74 16.36 11.08 7.07
C ASP A 74 15.20 11.28 8.03
N ASN A 75 14.01 10.91 7.57
CA ASN A 75 12.83 10.87 8.40
C ASN A 75 12.60 9.46 8.97
N PRO A 76 12.76 9.23 10.28
CA PRO A 76 12.56 7.90 10.87
C PRO A 76 11.10 7.44 10.84
N GLU A 77 10.14 8.34 10.62
CA GLU A 77 8.72 8.01 10.51
C GLU A 77 8.30 7.64 9.09
N TYR A 78 9.19 7.76 8.11
CA TYR A 78 8.92 7.47 6.72
C TYR A 78 8.47 6.01 6.52
N ARG A 79 7.37 5.84 5.79
CA ARG A 79 6.84 4.55 5.34
C ARG A 79 7.06 4.44 3.84
N PRO A 80 7.97 3.55 3.38
CA PRO A 80 8.23 3.38 1.96
C PRO A 80 7.00 2.95 1.16
N SER A 81 6.76 3.60 0.02
CA SER A 81 5.81 3.14 -0.99
C SER A 81 6.26 1.85 -1.67
N PRO A 82 5.38 1.17 -2.46
CA PRO A 82 5.76 -0.02 -3.21
C PRO A 82 6.97 0.20 -4.13
N GLN A 83 7.03 1.35 -4.80
CA GLN A 83 8.16 1.71 -5.67
C GLN A 83 9.46 1.84 -4.88
N MET A 84 9.40 2.46 -3.70
CA MET A 84 10.56 2.64 -2.82
C MET A 84 11.00 1.34 -2.13
N LEU A 85 10.15 0.30 -2.14
CA LEU A 85 10.47 -1.06 -1.71
C LEU A 85 11.00 -1.94 -2.85
N ASP A 86 11.17 -1.40 -4.06
CA ASP A 86 11.56 -2.14 -5.27
C ASP A 86 10.60 -3.30 -5.58
N TRP A 87 9.32 -3.12 -5.27
CA TRP A 87 8.28 -4.06 -5.68
C TRP A 87 8.00 -3.94 -7.16
N SER A 88 7.72 -5.07 -7.80
CA SER A 88 7.30 -5.09 -9.21
C SER A 88 6.09 -4.20 -9.43
N GLU A 89 6.02 -3.57 -10.62
CA GLU A 89 4.83 -2.84 -11.04
C GLU A 89 3.58 -3.71 -10.91
N PRO A 90 2.44 -3.14 -10.47
CA PRO A 90 1.23 -3.91 -10.26
C PRO A 90 0.71 -4.47 -11.58
N THR A 91 0.38 -5.75 -11.58
CA THR A 91 -0.03 -6.47 -12.80
C THR A 91 -1.48 -6.17 -13.19
N ASP A 92 -2.30 -5.77 -12.22
CA ASP A 92 -3.69 -5.35 -12.41
C ASP A 92 -4.14 -4.38 -11.30
N ALA A 93 -5.39 -3.91 -11.38
CA ALA A 93 -5.94 -2.96 -10.41
C ALA A 93 -6.08 -3.55 -8.98
N VAL A 94 -6.30 -4.87 -8.85
CA VAL A 94 -6.39 -5.52 -7.54
C VAL A 94 -4.99 -5.59 -6.92
N ASP A 95 -3.99 -5.98 -7.70
CA ASP A 95 -2.59 -5.99 -7.27
C ASP A 95 -2.13 -4.58 -6.85
N GLN A 96 -2.47 -3.55 -7.63
CA GLN A 96 -2.23 -2.16 -7.24
C GLN A 96 -2.87 -1.80 -5.90
N ALA A 97 -4.15 -2.14 -5.71
CA ALA A 97 -4.85 -1.88 -4.45
C ALA A 97 -4.21 -2.62 -3.27
N VAL A 98 -3.79 -3.88 -3.47
CA VAL A 98 -3.09 -4.69 -2.45
C VAL A 98 -1.75 -4.06 -2.08
N GLN A 99 -0.94 -3.65 -3.06
CA GLN A 99 0.35 -3.01 -2.82
C GLN A 99 0.21 -1.69 -2.06
N LEU A 100 -0.74 -0.85 -2.45
CA LEU A 100 -1.01 0.43 -1.77
C LEU A 100 -1.57 0.22 -0.36
N ALA A 101 -2.49 -0.73 -0.16
CA ALA A 101 -3.03 -1.04 1.16
C ALA A 101 -1.95 -1.57 2.11
N ALA A 102 -1.06 -2.44 1.63
CA ALA A 102 0.00 -3.03 2.44
C ALA A 102 1.06 -2.00 2.90
N THR A 103 1.28 -0.95 2.12
CA THR A 103 2.22 0.14 2.43
C THR A 103 1.54 1.33 3.14
N GLY A 104 0.20 1.31 3.27
CA GLY A 104 -0.58 2.37 3.88
C GLY A 104 -0.84 3.58 2.98
N TYR A 105 -0.50 3.49 1.69
CA TYR A 105 -0.76 4.53 0.69
C TYR A 105 -2.16 4.44 0.07
N GLY A 106 -2.88 3.33 0.30
CA GLY A 106 -4.25 3.11 -0.16
C GLY A 106 -5.18 2.63 0.94
N PRO A 107 -6.49 2.93 0.87
CA PRO A 107 -7.44 2.46 1.86
C PRO A 107 -7.67 0.94 1.69
N VAL A 108 -7.57 0.19 2.80
CA VAL A 108 -7.80 -1.27 2.83
C VAL A 108 -9.13 -1.69 2.18
N PRO A 109 -10.27 -1.00 2.38
CA PRO A 109 -11.53 -1.35 1.70
C PRO A 109 -11.48 -1.28 0.17
N GLU A 110 -10.53 -0.57 -0.43
CA GLU A 110 -10.38 -0.50 -1.89
C GLU A 110 -10.01 -1.86 -2.47
N VAL A 111 -9.26 -2.68 -1.74
CA VAL A 111 -8.91 -4.05 -2.18
C VAL A 111 -10.17 -4.86 -2.43
N ALA A 112 -11.12 -4.83 -1.50
CA ALA A 112 -12.40 -5.54 -1.65
C ALA A 112 -13.25 -4.95 -2.79
N ARG A 113 -13.26 -3.63 -2.97
CA ARG A 113 -13.99 -2.95 -4.06
C ARG A 113 -13.45 -3.30 -5.44
N THR A 114 -12.13 -3.31 -5.60
CA THR A 114 -11.50 -3.67 -6.87
C THR A 114 -11.63 -5.16 -7.14
N LEU A 115 -11.46 -5.99 -6.11
CA LEU A 115 -11.65 -7.45 -6.21
C LEU A 115 -13.09 -7.80 -6.60
N ALA A 116 -14.10 -7.11 -6.07
CA ALA A 116 -15.51 -7.31 -6.43
C ALA A 116 -15.82 -7.10 -7.93
N ALA A 117 -14.96 -6.38 -8.65
CA ALA A 117 -15.06 -6.16 -10.09
C ALA A 117 -14.27 -7.19 -10.93
N ALA A 118 -13.41 -7.98 -10.29
CA ALA A 118 -12.40 -8.76 -10.96
C ALA A 118 -12.90 -10.17 -11.35
N GLU A 119 -12.41 -10.64 -12.49
CA GLU A 119 -12.30 -12.07 -12.75
C GLU A 119 -11.04 -12.58 -12.07
N VAL A 120 -11.17 -13.72 -11.40
CA VAL A 120 -10.08 -14.32 -10.64
C VAL A 120 -9.88 -15.77 -11.04
N SER A 121 -8.62 -16.19 -10.97
CA SER A 121 -8.22 -17.59 -11.13
C SER A 121 -7.98 -18.21 -9.75
N TYR A 122 -8.38 -19.46 -9.58
CA TYR A 122 -8.16 -20.23 -8.36
C TYR A 122 -7.95 -21.70 -8.68
N LEU A 123 -7.17 -22.36 -7.81
CA LEU A 123 -6.93 -23.79 -7.93
C LEU A 123 -8.20 -24.57 -7.61
N VAL A 124 -8.41 -25.67 -8.32
CA VAL A 124 -9.54 -26.58 -8.07
C VAL A 124 -9.07 -28.00 -7.77
N THR A 125 -9.85 -28.69 -6.95
CA THR A 125 -9.72 -30.12 -6.70
C THR A 125 -10.12 -30.94 -7.95
N ALA A 126 -9.83 -32.24 -7.96
CA ALA A 126 -10.29 -33.14 -9.03
C ALA A 126 -11.82 -33.19 -9.20
N ALA A 127 -12.58 -32.83 -8.15
CA ALA A 127 -14.04 -32.70 -8.18
C ALA A 127 -14.51 -31.32 -8.69
N GLY A 128 -13.58 -30.43 -9.04
CA GLY A 128 -13.86 -29.08 -9.52
C GLY A 128 -14.15 -28.05 -8.42
N ALA A 129 -14.15 -28.43 -7.14
CA ALA A 129 -14.35 -27.49 -6.03
C ALA A 129 -13.10 -26.62 -5.79
N PRO A 130 -13.23 -25.36 -5.31
CA PRO A 130 -12.09 -24.54 -4.92
C PRO A 130 -11.15 -25.28 -3.96
N LEU A 131 -9.84 -25.18 -4.18
CA LEU A 131 -8.83 -25.87 -3.39
C LEU A 131 -8.52 -25.06 -2.10
N PRO A 132 -8.88 -25.56 -0.91
CA PRO A 132 -8.52 -24.91 0.34
C PRO A 132 -7.03 -25.07 0.66
N ALA A 133 -6.48 -24.08 1.34
CA ALA A 133 -5.13 -24.03 1.87
C ALA A 133 -5.13 -23.32 3.24
N ALA A 134 -3.94 -23.09 3.80
CA ALA A 134 -3.76 -22.27 4.99
C ALA A 134 -2.82 -21.10 4.68
N SER A 135 -3.11 -19.92 5.26
CA SER A 135 -2.15 -18.80 5.28
C SER A 135 -0.91 -19.19 6.11
N PRO A 136 0.19 -18.43 6.04
CA PRO A 136 1.36 -18.66 6.90
C PRO A 136 1.04 -18.69 8.41
N GLU A 137 -0.02 -18.01 8.84
CA GLU A 137 -0.54 -17.91 10.21
C GLU A 137 -1.55 -19.02 10.54
N GLY A 138 -1.86 -19.90 9.58
CA GLY A 138 -2.78 -21.03 9.76
C GLY A 138 -4.25 -20.72 9.49
N THR A 139 -4.58 -19.53 8.98
CA THR A 139 -5.98 -19.19 8.64
C THR A 139 -6.44 -20.02 7.43
N PRO A 140 -7.61 -20.68 7.47
CA PRO A 140 -8.16 -21.36 6.31
C PRO A 140 -8.45 -20.38 5.18
N VAL A 141 -7.92 -20.65 3.99
CA VAL A 141 -8.03 -19.75 2.83
C VAL A 141 -8.25 -20.50 1.53
N VAL A 142 -8.79 -19.81 0.53
CA VAL A 142 -8.68 -20.20 -0.88
C VAL A 142 -7.71 -19.24 -1.56
N PRO A 143 -6.59 -19.71 -2.14
CA PRO A 143 -5.69 -18.90 -2.96
C PRO A 143 -6.40 -18.36 -4.20
N VAL A 144 -6.25 -17.05 -4.44
CA VAL A 144 -6.86 -16.33 -5.56
C VAL A 144 -5.78 -15.54 -6.30
N TYR A 145 -5.78 -15.64 -7.62
CA TYR A 145 -4.83 -15.00 -8.51
C TYR A 145 -5.58 -14.07 -9.46
N THR A 146 -5.19 -12.80 -9.50
CA THR A 146 -5.91 -11.76 -10.24
C THR A 146 -5.35 -11.56 -11.66
N SER A 147 -4.10 -11.99 -11.90
CA SER A 147 -3.43 -11.98 -13.20
C SER A 147 -2.73 -13.31 -13.52
N GLU A 148 -2.37 -13.50 -14.79
CA GLU A 148 -1.60 -14.69 -15.23
C GLU A 148 -0.19 -14.71 -14.64
N ASP A 149 0.43 -13.54 -14.46
CA ASP A 149 1.75 -13.38 -13.86
C ASP A 149 1.81 -13.94 -12.44
N HIS A 150 0.72 -13.80 -11.67
CA HIS A 150 0.62 -14.42 -10.35
C HIS A 150 0.39 -15.94 -10.42
N LEU A 151 -0.18 -16.44 -11.52
CA LEU A 151 -0.48 -17.86 -11.70
C LEU A 151 0.73 -18.65 -12.23
N GLU A 152 1.59 -18.03 -13.05
CA GLU A 152 2.73 -18.70 -13.68
C GLU A 152 3.64 -19.46 -12.68
N PRO A 153 4.01 -18.88 -11.52
CA PRO A 153 4.84 -19.58 -10.53
C PRO A 153 4.18 -20.80 -9.89
N VAL A 154 2.85 -20.92 -9.98
CA VAL A 154 2.08 -22.06 -9.43
C VAL A 154 2.23 -23.31 -10.29
N GLY A 155 2.52 -23.15 -11.58
CA GLY A 155 2.70 -24.24 -12.53
C GLY A 155 1.40 -24.84 -13.08
N ARG A 156 1.45 -26.08 -13.56
CA ARG A 156 0.38 -26.72 -14.36
C ARG A 156 -0.68 -27.44 -13.52
N LEU A 157 -1.22 -26.77 -12.49
CA LEU A 157 -2.35 -27.28 -11.71
C LEU A 157 -3.68 -27.00 -12.40
N LEU A 158 -4.74 -27.68 -11.97
CA LEU A 158 -6.10 -27.39 -12.46
C LEU A 158 -6.57 -26.05 -11.89
N VAL A 159 -7.01 -25.19 -12.80
CA VAL A 159 -7.45 -23.82 -12.50
C VAL A 159 -8.86 -23.63 -13.06
N ASP A 160 -9.71 -22.95 -12.30
CA ASP A 160 -10.97 -22.37 -12.77
C ASP A 160 -10.82 -20.85 -12.73
N ARG A 161 -11.51 -20.14 -13.63
CA ARG A 161 -11.45 -18.68 -13.77
C ARG A 161 -12.87 -18.15 -13.92
N ARG A 162 -13.27 -17.26 -13.01
CA ARG A 162 -14.64 -16.71 -12.93
C ARG A 162 -14.64 -15.33 -12.26
N PRO A 163 -15.72 -14.55 -12.40
CA PRO A 163 -15.96 -13.41 -11.53
C PRO A 163 -15.86 -13.81 -10.05
N VAL A 164 -15.28 -12.95 -9.21
CA VAL A 164 -15.12 -13.27 -7.78
C VAL A 164 -16.47 -13.55 -7.10
N ALA A 165 -17.54 -12.90 -7.56
CA ALA A 165 -18.90 -13.12 -7.05
C ALA A 165 -19.33 -14.60 -7.15
N GLU A 166 -19.00 -15.28 -8.26
CA GLU A 166 -19.30 -16.70 -8.44
C GLU A 166 -18.40 -17.60 -7.57
N LEU A 167 -17.14 -17.22 -7.34
CA LEU A 167 -16.26 -17.93 -6.40
C LEU A 167 -16.81 -17.87 -4.97
N LEU A 168 -17.33 -16.72 -4.55
CA LEU A 168 -17.89 -16.54 -3.21
C LEU A 168 -19.05 -17.50 -2.92
N GLU A 169 -19.85 -17.87 -3.91
CA GLU A 169 -20.94 -18.85 -3.76
C GLU A 169 -20.44 -20.28 -3.52
N ARG A 170 -19.19 -20.57 -3.89
CA ARG A 170 -18.56 -21.90 -3.83
C ARG A 170 -17.54 -22.03 -2.71
N LEU A 171 -17.32 -20.96 -1.96
CA LEU A 171 -16.29 -20.88 -0.95
C LEU A 171 -16.64 -21.81 0.23
N PRO A 172 -15.70 -22.66 0.71
CA PRO A 172 -15.95 -23.44 1.91
C PRO A 172 -16.17 -22.51 3.11
N ALA A 173 -17.08 -22.90 4.01
CA ALA A 173 -17.39 -22.08 5.18
C ALA A 173 -16.12 -21.80 6.02
N GLY A 174 -16.01 -20.57 6.53
CA GLY A 174 -14.88 -20.13 7.35
C GLY A 174 -13.56 -19.94 6.61
N HIS A 175 -13.55 -19.91 5.27
CA HIS A 175 -12.35 -19.62 4.49
C HIS A 175 -12.36 -18.16 4.04
N ALA A 176 -11.19 -17.51 4.12
CA ALA A 176 -10.96 -16.22 3.49
C ALA A 176 -10.38 -16.37 2.08
N LEU A 177 -10.33 -15.27 1.32
CA LEU A 177 -9.60 -15.22 0.05
C LEU A 177 -8.16 -14.82 0.33
N TYR A 178 -7.19 -15.59 -0.18
CA TYR A 178 -5.77 -15.23 -0.09
C TYR A 178 -5.28 -14.75 -1.45
N VAL A 179 -5.24 -13.42 -1.60
CA VAL A 179 -5.03 -12.73 -2.87
C VAL A 179 -3.54 -12.62 -3.19
N ASN A 180 -3.20 -13.00 -4.42
CA ASN A 180 -1.87 -12.98 -5.04
C ASN A 180 -0.73 -13.54 -4.16
N PRO A 181 -0.80 -14.81 -3.69
CA PRO A 181 0.21 -15.40 -2.79
C PRO A 181 1.64 -15.44 -3.34
N THR A 182 1.78 -15.34 -4.66
CA THR A 182 3.02 -15.38 -5.42
C THR A 182 3.58 -13.98 -5.74
N GLY A 183 2.81 -12.92 -5.47
CA GLY A 183 3.21 -11.53 -5.70
C GLY A 183 4.28 -11.02 -4.74
N ALA A 184 4.67 -9.76 -4.93
CA ALA A 184 5.57 -9.04 -4.02
C ALA A 184 4.96 -8.95 -2.60
N VAL A 185 3.65 -8.77 -2.54
CA VAL A 185 2.84 -8.83 -1.33
C VAL A 185 1.54 -9.58 -1.60
N SER A 186 0.99 -10.19 -0.55
CA SER A 186 -0.27 -10.93 -0.58
C SER A 186 -1.19 -10.44 0.54
N MET A 187 -2.49 -10.57 0.35
CA MET A 187 -3.47 -10.10 1.34
C MET A 187 -4.55 -11.12 1.61
N LEU A 188 -4.91 -11.26 2.89
CA LEU A 188 -6.10 -11.98 3.30
C LEU A 188 -7.29 -11.02 3.23
N VAL A 189 -8.30 -11.40 2.45
CA VAL A 189 -9.52 -10.62 2.25
C VAL A 189 -10.72 -11.44 2.71
N GLU A 190 -11.47 -10.85 3.64
CA GLU A 190 -12.67 -11.47 4.18
C GLU A 190 -13.78 -11.54 3.11
N PRO A 191 -14.46 -12.69 2.94
CA PRO A 191 -15.49 -12.87 1.91
C PRO A 191 -16.63 -11.86 2.06
N ASP A 192 -17.00 -11.52 3.29
CA ASP A 192 -18.10 -10.60 3.57
C ASP A 192 -17.81 -9.17 3.09
N ALA A 193 -16.55 -8.73 3.17
CA ALA A 193 -16.14 -7.43 2.63
C ALA A 193 -16.30 -7.38 1.11
N VAL A 194 -15.95 -8.48 0.42
CA VAL A 194 -16.12 -8.58 -1.04
C VAL A 194 -17.60 -8.66 -1.41
N ARG A 195 -18.42 -9.41 -0.66
CA ARG A 195 -19.88 -9.47 -0.89
C ARG A 195 -20.51 -8.09 -0.75
N ALA A 196 -20.17 -7.34 0.30
CA ALA A 196 -20.67 -5.99 0.50
C ALA A 196 -20.30 -5.07 -0.69
N ALA A 197 -19.05 -5.17 -1.18
CA ALA A 197 -18.62 -4.42 -2.36
C ALA A 197 -19.31 -4.85 -3.66
N VAL A 198 -19.63 -6.15 -3.84
CA VAL A 198 -20.43 -6.64 -4.98
C VAL A 198 -21.85 -6.07 -4.92
N GLU A 199 -22.47 -6.03 -3.74
CA GLU A 199 -23.80 -5.46 -3.56
C GLU A 199 -23.86 -3.95 -3.82
N GLU A 200 -22.83 -3.21 -3.41
CA GLU A 200 -22.68 -1.77 -3.69
C GLU A 200 -22.62 -1.50 -5.20
N ARG A 201 -22.01 -2.41 -5.97
CA ARG A 201 -21.88 -2.32 -7.43
C ARG A 201 -23.12 -2.75 -8.20
N ALA A 202 -24.02 -3.52 -7.59
CA ALA A 202 -25.22 -4.00 -8.29
C ALA A 202 -26.10 -2.81 -8.72
N PRO A 203 -26.51 -2.70 -9.99
CA PRO A 203 -27.35 -1.60 -10.45
C PRO A 203 -28.73 -1.71 -9.79
N GLY A 204 -28.97 -0.94 -8.72
CA GLY A 204 -30.24 -1.02 -7.98
C GLY A 204 -30.37 -0.29 -6.65
N ARG A 205 -29.37 0.45 -6.16
CA ARG A 205 -29.52 1.36 -4.99
C ARG A 205 -29.17 2.81 -5.32
N VAL A 206 -29.62 3.31 -6.46
CA VAL A 206 -29.94 4.74 -6.55
C VAL A 206 -31.24 4.91 -5.79
N ALA A 207 -31.22 5.73 -4.75
CA ALA A 207 -32.38 6.06 -3.94
C ALA A 207 -33.61 6.28 -4.84
N VAL A 208 -34.65 5.47 -4.64
CA VAL A 208 -36.00 5.87 -5.03
C VAL A 208 -36.43 6.92 -4.02
N GLU A 209 -35.97 8.15 -4.24
CA GLU A 209 -36.56 9.32 -3.60
C GLU A 209 -36.63 10.47 -4.60
N ALA A 210 -37.75 11.18 -4.55
CA ALA A 210 -38.09 12.41 -5.27
C ALA A 210 -38.65 12.30 -6.71
N ALA A 211 -39.83 11.70 -6.83
CA ALA A 211 -40.85 12.23 -7.74
C ALA A 211 -42.26 12.16 -7.10
N ILE A 212 -42.41 12.79 -5.94
CA ILE A 212 -43.72 13.26 -5.47
C ILE A 212 -43.54 14.70 -5.01
N GLY A 213 -44.38 15.59 -5.52
CA GLY A 213 -44.11 17.01 -5.68
C GLY A 213 -43.90 17.82 -4.39
N ARG A 214 -43.08 18.86 -4.54
CA ARG A 214 -43.11 20.09 -3.73
C ARG A 214 -44.53 20.71 -3.80
N PRO A 215 -45.02 21.44 -2.77
CA PRO A 215 -44.31 22.60 -2.23
C PRO A 215 -44.44 22.86 -0.72
N GLY A 216 -43.51 23.66 -0.16
CA GLY A 216 -43.68 24.26 1.17
C GLY A 216 -42.39 24.84 1.78
N THR A 217 -42.36 26.16 1.88
CA THR A 217 -41.34 27.01 2.53
C THR A 217 -41.30 26.82 4.04
N GLY A 218 -40.11 26.88 4.68
CA GLY A 218 -40.00 26.99 6.14
C GLY A 218 -38.57 26.81 6.67
N ALA A 219 -38.11 27.78 7.44
CA ALA A 219 -36.77 27.91 8.00
C ALA A 219 -36.58 27.16 9.34
N GLY A 220 -35.33 26.94 9.74
CA GLY A 220 -34.91 26.91 11.15
C GLY A 220 -34.21 25.64 11.65
N GLY A 221 -32.90 25.76 11.91
CA GLY A 221 -32.31 25.51 13.24
C GLY A 221 -32.07 24.08 13.76
N ALA A 222 -30.79 23.86 14.05
CA ALA A 222 -30.23 23.12 15.21
C ALA A 222 -30.05 21.59 15.15
N GLU A 223 -28.77 21.23 15.30
CA GLU A 223 -28.20 19.97 15.81
C GLU A 223 -28.80 19.54 17.17
N PRO A 224 -28.72 18.23 17.55
CA PRO A 224 -27.51 17.75 18.24
C PRO A 224 -27.10 16.27 18.02
N VAL A 225 -25.77 16.08 18.10
CA VAL A 225 -24.94 14.97 18.63
C VAL A 225 -25.63 13.78 19.29
N ARG A 226 -25.16 12.55 18.95
CA ARG A 226 -24.76 11.48 19.90
C ARG A 226 -24.05 10.28 19.22
N ASP A 227 -22.80 10.09 19.62
CA ASP A 227 -22.03 8.89 19.99
C ASP A 227 -22.51 7.50 19.58
N GLY A 228 -21.56 6.70 19.04
CA GLY A 228 -21.69 5.25 18.92
C GLY A 228 -20.47 4.60 18.25
N GLU A 229 -19.53 4.13 19.08
CA GLU A 229 -18.38 3.29 18.69
C GLU A 229 -18.83 1.98 18.01
N ALA A 230 -18.12 1.56 16.96
CA ALA A 230 -17.96 0.15 16.60
C ALA A 230 -16.68 -0.03 15.77
N GLY A 231 -15.73 -0.78 16.33
CA GLY A 231 -14.40 -0.99 15.76
C GLY A 231 -14.39 -1.80 14.46
N GLU A 232 -13.73 -1.26 13.44
CA GLU A 232 -13.35 -1.96 12.23
C GLU A 232 -12.09 -2.80 12.51
N ARG A 233 -12.25 -4.12 12.52
CA ARG A 233 -11.12 -5.06 12.36
C ARG A 233 -10.95 -5.34 10.87
N GLY A 234 -10.24 -4.43 10.19
CA GLY A 234 -9.79 -4.60 8.81
C GLY A 234 -8.61 -5.58 8.72
N GLY A 235 -8.57 -6.35 7.63
CA GLY A 235 -7.61 -7.43 7.40
C GLY A 235 -6.14 -7.02 7.51
N LEU A 236 -5.32 -7.92 8.05
CA LEU A 236 -3.90 -7.70 8.30
C LEU A 236 -3.07 -8.07 7.06
N PRO A 237 -2.23 -7.15 6.53
CA PRO A 237 -1.26 -7.50 5.50
C PRO A 237 -0.15 -8.38 6.10
N ILE A 238 0.20 -9.45 5.40
CA ILE A 238 1.30 -10.35 5.76
C ILE A 238 2.42 -10.14 4.74
N GLY A 239 3.40 -9.31 5.10
CA GLY A 239 4.60 -9.11 4.30
C GLY A 239 5.64 -10.22 4.55
N LYS A 240 6.33 -10.66 3.50
CA LYS A 240 7.59 -11.42 3.66
C LYS A 240 8.64 -10.46 4.24
N PRO A 241 9.52 -10.90 5.18
CA PRO A 241 10.58 -10.04 5.67
C PRO A 241 11.55 -9.70 4.54
N ALA A 242 11.80 -8.39 4.35
CA ALA A 242 12.87 -7.90 3.50
C ALA A 242 14.20 -8.49 3.97
N ARG A 243 14.93 -9.13 3.06
CA ARG A 243 16.31 -9.56 3.33
C ARG A 243 17.15 -8.30 3.52
N THR A 244 17.63 -8.07 4.74
CA THR A 244 18.65 -7.06 5.03
C THR A 244 19.89 -7.38 4.20
N ALA A 245 20.25 -6.48 3.28
CA ALA A 245 21.54 -6.51 2.62
C ALA A 245 22.62 -6.24 3.67
N ALA A 246 23.39 -7.27 4.03
CA ALA A 246 24.59 -7.10 4.83
C ALA A 246 25.67 -6.44 3.96
N VAL A 247 25.93 -5.15 4.23
CA VAL A 247 27.12 -4.44 3.78
C VAL A 247 28.31 -5.00 4.57
N GLY A 248 29.18 -5.73 3.88
CA GLY A 248 30.47 -6.18 4.40
C GLY A 248 31.60 -5.67 3.52
N ALA A 249 32.17 -4.53 3.89
CA ALA A 249 33.43 -4.03 3.35
C ALA A 249 34.61 -4.84 3.91
N GLY A 250 35.68 -5.00 3.11
CA GLY A 250 37.02 -5.24 3.64
C GLY A 250 37.84 -6.33 2.96
N MET A 251 38.74 -5.88 2.07
CA MET A 251 39.81 -6.63 1.42
C MET A 251 40.76 -7.36 2.38
N ALA A 252 41.33 -8.48 1.93
CA ALA A 252 42.72 -8.84 2.22
C ALA A 252 43.33 -9.63 1.06
N SER A 253 44.31 -9.02 0.40
CA SER A 253 45.28 -9.65 -0.49
C SER A 253 46.17 -10.64 0.25
N SER A 254 46.47 -11.80 -0.33
CA SER A 254 47.80 -12.41 -0.23
C SER A 254 47.98 -13.48 -1.31
N GLY A 255 49.15 -13.46 -1.93
CA GLY A 255 49.49 -14.27 -3.10
C GLY A 255 49.84 -15.71 -2.76
N ALA A 256 49.88 -16.54 -3.82
CA ALA A 256 50.51 -17.84 -3.78
C ALA A 256 51.43 -17.97 -5.00
N ARG A 257 52.73 -17.74 -4.76
CA ARG A 257 53.80 -18.34 -5.55
C ARG A 257 54.02 -19.76 -5.04
N GLY A 258 54.14 -20.71 -5.98
CA GLY A 258 55.14 -21.79 -5.93
C GLY A 258 54.79 -23.09 -5.20
N GLY A 259 54.61 -24.15 -6.00
CA GLY A 259 55.62 -25.21 -6.09
C GLY A 259 55.44 -26.50 -5.27
N ALA A 260 55.47 -27.62 -6.01
CA ALA A 260 55.82 -29.01 -5.61
C ALA A 260 54.83 -29.68 -4.63
N VAL A 261 54.40 -30.93 -4.82
CA VAL A 261 55.07 -32.14 -5.33
C VAL A 261 54.06 -32.98 -6.12
#